data_AF-A0A350I9G5-F1
#
_entry.id   AF-A0A350I9G5-F1
#
_cell.length_a   1.000
_cell.length_b   1.000
_cell.length_c   1.000
_cell.angle_alpha   90.00
_cell.angle_beta   90.00
_cell.angle_gamma   90.00
#
_symmetry.space_group_name_H-M   'P 1'
#
loop_
_entity.id
_entity.type
_entity.pdbx_description
1 polymer ?
#
loop_
_entity_poly.entity_id
_entity_poly.type
_entity_poly.pdbx_seq_one_letter_code
_entity_poly.pdbx_strand_id
1 'polypeptide(L)' 'NQPNGQYEVKISAKGGQLSVRCKKHDDAFVDIYLIGPSVRVFEGILYFS' A
#
# COMPACT_ATOMS: atom_id res chain seq x y z
N ASN A 1 5.08 15.60 -6.19
CA ASN A 1 6.48 15.53 -5.72
C ASN A 1 6.66 16.47 -4.56
N GLN A 2 6.99 15.93 -3.39
CA GLN A 2 7.43 16.77 -2.28
C GLN A 2 8.94 17.04 -2.42
N PRO A 3 9.47 18.17 -1.93
CA PRO A 3 10.87 18.58 -2.13
C PRO A 3 11.92 17.63 -1.55
N ASN A 4 11.50 16.69 -0.70
CA ASN A 4 12.31 15.76 0.09
C ASN A 4 12.50 14.38 -0.58
N GLY A 5 12.22 14.25 -1.88
CA GLY A 5 12.33 12.97 -2.58
C GLY A 5 11.25 11.96 -2.20
N GLN A 6 10.18 12.38 -1.52
CA GLN A 6 9.01 11.54 -1.24
C GLN A 6 8.02 11.55 -2.40
N TYR A 7 7.60 10.34 -2.78
CA TYR A 7 6.61 10.09 -3.82
C TYR A 7 5.44 9.33 -3.22
N GLU A 8 4.24 9.67 -3.69
CA GLU A 8 3.04 8.89 -3.44
C GLU A 8 2.29 8.71 -4.76
N VAL A 9 2.04 7.46 -5.13
CA VAL A 9 1.38 7.08 -6.38
C VAL A 9 0.06 6.41 -6.03
N LYS A 10 -1.05 6.95 -6.52
CA LYS A 10 -2.39 6.37 -6.35
C LYS A 10 -2.60 5.23 -7.34
N ILE A 11 -3.17 4.14 -6.86
CA ILE A 11 -3.47 2.93 -7.64
C ILE A 11 -4.97 2.63 -7.56
N SER A 12 -5.60 2.46 -8.71
CA SER A 12 -6.99 2.01 -8.81
C SER A 12 -7.01 0.48 -8.84
N ALA A 13 -7.43 -0.15 -7.75
CA ALA A 13 -7.57 -1.61 -7.64
C ALA A 13 -9.05 -2.00 -7.51
N LYS A 14 -9.41 -3.24 -7.90
CA LYS A 14 -10.80 -3.74 -7.77
C LYS A 14 -11.32 -3.66 -6.33
N GLY A 15 -10.45 -3.90 -5.34
CA GLY A 15 -10.79 -3.89 -3.91
C GLY A 15 -10.83 -2.51 -3.27
N GLY A 16 -10.69 -1.43 -4.05
CA GLY A 16 -10.70 -0.06 -3.55
C GLY A 16 -9.41 0.71 -3.83
N GLN A 17 -9.31 1.88 -3.22
CA GLN A 17 -8.20 2.79 -3.45
C GLN A 17 -6.95 2.33 -2.68
N LEU A 18 -5.83 2.20 -3.39
CA LEU A 18 -4.51 1.99 -2.80
C LEU A 18 -3.58 3.16 -3.13
N SER A 19 -2.50 3.31 -2.38
CA SER A 19 -1.36 4.13 -2.75
C SER A 19 -0.04 3.44 -2.43
N VAL A 20 0.99 3.75 -3.21
CA VAL A 20 2.37 3.36 -2.91
C VAL A 20 3.13 4.62 -2.53
N ARG A 21 3.77 4.58 -1.36
CA ARG A 21 4.68 5.63 -0.90
C ARG A 21 6.11 5.12 -0.98
N CYS A 22 7.01 5.92 -1.53
CA CYS A 22 8.43 5.60 -1.56
C CYS A 22 9.29 6.86 -1.45
N LYS A 23 10.56 6.66 -1.16
CA LYS A 23 11.60 7.70 -1.25
C LYS A 23 12.52 7.38 -2.43
N LYS A 24 12.93 8.41 -3.17
CA LYS A 24 14.02 8.28 -4.14
C LYS A 24 15.35 8.47 -3.44
N HIS A 25 16.29 7.55 -3.64
CA HIS A 25 17.67 7.63 -3.20
C HIS A 25 18.56 7.26 -4.39
N ASP A 26 19.31 8.24 -4.90
CA ASP A 26 20.08 8.14 -6.16
C ASP A 26 19.20 7.64 -7.33
N ASP A 27 19.57 6.51 -7.95
CA ASP A 27 18.87 5.86 -9.06
C ASP A 27 17.88 4.76 -8.61
N ALA A 28 17.62 4.67 -7.30
CA ALA A 28 16.72 3.68 -6.72
C ALA A 28 15.54 4.30 -5.97
N PHE A 29 14.49 3.50 -5.80
CA PHE A 29 13.42 3.77 -4.85
C PHE A 29 13.61 2.88 -3.63
N VAL A 30 13.53 3.49 -2.45
CA VAL A 30 13.68 2.85 -1.15
C VAL A 30 12.50 3.21 -0.26
N ASP A 31 12.38 2.57 0.91
CA ASP A 31 11.29 2.80 1.85
C ASP A 31 9.91 2.71 1.18
N ILE A 32 9.64 1.59 0.51
CA ILE A 32 8.44 1.37 -0.30
C ILE A 32 7.33 0.77 0.56
N TYR A 33 6.21 1.48 0.66
CA TYR A 33 5.04 1.08 1.44
C TYR A 33 3.82 0.98 0.54
N LEU A 34 3.08 -0.13 0.63
CA LEU A 34 1.72 -0.24 0.10
C LEU A 34 0.74 0.18 1.19
N ILE A 35 -0.12 1.15 0.87
CA ILE A 35 -1.03 1.77 1.81
C ILE A 35 -2.44 1.65 1.26
N GLY A 36 -3.38 1.26 2.12
CA GLY A 36 -4.78 1.13 1.76
C GLY A 36 -5.67 0.95 2.99
N PRO A 37 -6.97 1.22 2.85
CA PRO A 37 -7.94 0.90 3.89
C PRO A 37 -8.07 -0.61 4.02
N SER A 38 -8.30 -1.07 5.25
CA SER A 38 -8.63 -2.47 5.54
C SER A 38 -9.95 -2.52 6.30
N VAL A 39 -10.79 -3.50 5.95
CA VAL A 39 -12.07 -3.75 6.61
C VAL A 39 -12.11 -5.21 6.99
N ARG A 40 -12.40 -5.47 8.26
CA ARG A 40 -12.65 -6.83 8.74
C ARG A 40 -13.98 -7.31 8.20
N VAL A 41 -13.97 -8.40 7.42
CA VAL A 41 -15.19 -8.94 6.79
C VAL A 41 -15.72 -10.20 7.47
N PHE A 42 -14.86 -10.94 8.17
CA PHE A 42 -15.24 -12.18 8.83
C PHE A 42 -14.32 -12.50 10.01
N GLU A 43 -14.87 -13.16 11.01
CA GLU A 43 -14.17 -13.86 12.09
C GLU A 43 -14.95 -15.12 12.42
N GLY A 44 -14.25 -16.25 12.54
CA GLY A 44 -14.86 -17.53 12.89
C GLY A 44 -13.84 -18.65 12.98
N ILE A 45 -14.31 -19.81 13.42
CA ILE A 45 -13.51 -21.03 13.57
C ILE A 45 -13.70 -21.88 12.31
N LEU A 46 -12.59 -22.31 11.71
CA LEU A 46 -12.59 -23.25 10.58
C LEU A 46 -12.43 -24.67 11.11
N TYR A 47 -13.40 -25.55 10.82
CA TYR A 47 -13.30 -26.99 11.07
C TYR A 47 -13.00 -27.72 9.76
N PHE A 48 -12.07 -28.67 9.81
CA PHE A 48 -11.71 -29.52 8.67
C PHE A 48 -12.08 -30.97 9.00
N SER A 49 -12.66 -31.69 8.04
CA SER A 49 -13.05 -33.11 8.16
C SER A 49 -11.90 -34.05 7.87
#